data_AF-X1KEL6-F1
#
_entry.id   AF-X1KEL6-F1
#
_cell.length_a   1.000
_cell.length_b   1.000
_cell.length_c   1.000
_cell.angle_alpha   90.00
_cell.angle_beta   90.00
_cell.angle_gamma   90.00
#
_symmetry.space_group_name_H-M   'P 1'
#
loop_
_entity.id
_entity.type
_entity.pdbx_description
1 polymer ?
#
loop_
_entity_poly.entity_id
_entity_poly.type
_entity_poly.pdbx_seq_one_letter_code
_entity_poly.pdbx_strand_id
1 'polypeptide(L)'
;MMLNKDQIKEIIPYAEPFLWVDEIESIEGNLIIGYKYTSLKDSYFKGHFVDFPIMPGVLVIEGIAQTATILLRKKIGKIHKQKHLLAHQVRSAFFYKPIFPGDKIRYEVELLGFYRYKIANFKGEAFVGDEKKCEVRFTIAVIEKKEFKEKYQQKKQEKSLPQTKLPPLRIGGLFAKIPIIQGGMAIRVSLHNLAGNVAKQGAVGIIAVSGMNNPNEVKSPEFLLLLQLLLQYQLFF
;
A
#
# COMPACT_ATOMS: atom_id res chain seq x y z
N MET A 1 -5.20 32.80 -7.02
CA MET A 1 -3.79 32.82 -6.58
C MET A 1 -3.06 31.73 -7.35
N MET A 2 -2.08 32.10 -8.18
CA MET A 2 -1.33 31.17 -9.02
C MET A 2 -0.11 30.64 -8.26
N LEU A 3 0.22 29.34 -8.39
CA LEU A 3 1.44 28.74 -7.86
C LEU A 3 2.23 28.07 -8.98
N ASN A 4 3.54 28.32 -8.99
CA ASN A 4 4.47 27.56 -9.81
C ASN A 4 4.94 26.27 -9.11
N LYS A 5 5.69 25.47 -9.84
CA LYS A 5 6.18 24.16 -9.38
C LYS A 5 7.04 24.21 -8.12
N ASP A 6 7.89 25.22 -7.96
CA ASP A 6 8.76 25.35 -6.79
C ASP A 6 7.94 25.68 -5.54
N GLN A 7 6.98 26.59 -5.68
CA GLN A 7 6.05 26.91 -4.60
C GLN A 7 5.17 25.71 -4.21
N ILE A 8 4.81 24.85 -5.17
CA ILE A 8 4.09 23.60 -4.88
C ILE A 8 4.96 22.66 -4.01
N LYS A 9 6.24 22.47 -4.35
CA LYS A 9 7.19 21.63 -3.60
C LYS A 9 7.40 22.10 -2.16
N GLU A 10 7.24 23.39 -1.88
CA GLU A 10 7.29 23.90 -0.50
C GLU A 10 6.07 23.51 0.35
N ILE A 11 4.92 23.27 -0.31
CA ILE A 11 3.66 22.93 0.33
C ILE A 11 3.55 21.42 0.57
N ILE A 12 3.81 20.63 -0.48
CA ILE A 12 3.62 19.16 -0.48
C ILE A 12 4.95 18.42 -0.45
N PRO A 13 5.05 17.26 0.24
CA PRO A 13 6.31 16.53 0.41
C PRO A 13 6.62 15.59 -0.76
N TYR A 14 6.35 16.01 -2.01
CA TYR A 14 6.59 15.22 -3.21
C TYR A 14 7.70 15.84 -4.04
N ALA A 15 8.47 14.99 -4.71
CA ALA A 15 9.53 15.37 -5.62
C ALA A 15 9.49 14.46 -6.86
N GLU A 16 10.21 14.86 -7.90
CA GLU A 16 10.41 14.03 -9.08
C GLU A 16 11.06 12.67 -8.70
N PRO A 17 10.67 11.56 -9.35
CA PRO A 17 9.74 11.48 -10.48
C PRO A 17 8.26 11.30 -10.09
N PHE A 18 7.86 11.57 -8.85
CA PHE A 18 6.49 11.32 -8.33
C PHE A 18 5.71 12.59 -7.99
N LEU A 19 6.06 13.71 -8.65
CA LEU A 19 5.33 14.98 -8.57
C LEU A 19 4.40 15.11 -9.78
N TRP A 20 3.10 15.07 -9.52
CA TRP A 20 2.05 14.96 -10.54
C TRP A 20 1.25 16.25 -10.74
N VAL A 21 1.76 17.38 -10.25
CA VAL A 21 1.18 18.72 -10.45
C VAL A 21 2.32 19.68 -10.77
N ASP A 22 2.20 20.41 -11.88
CA ASP A 22 3.22 21.36 -12.34
C ASP A 22 2.86 22.82 -12.00
N GLU A 23 1.56 23.16 -11.98
CA GLU A 23 1.07 24.50 -11.65
C GLU A 23 -0.30 24.46 -10.96
N ILE A 24 -0.61 25.47 -10.15
CA ILE A 24 -1.95 25.77 -9.65
C ILE A 24 -2.38 27.10 -10.25
N GLU A 25 -3.52 27.12 -10.94
CA GLU A 25 -4.09 28.34 -11.51
C GLU A 25 -4.88 29.12 -10.46
N SER A 26 -5.78 28.44 -9.75
CA SER A 26 -6.69 29.09 -8.80
C SER A 26 -6.96 28.23 -7.56
N ILE A 27 -7.27 28.92 -6.46
CA ILE A 27 -7.76 28.33 -5.22
C ILE A 27 -8.84 29.28 -4.69
N GLU A 28 -10.08 28.82 -4.68
CA GLU A 28 -11.26 29.63 -4.38
C GLU A 28 -12.17 28.86 -3.43
N GLY A 29 -12.20 29.26 -2.15
CA GLY A 29 -12.99 28.58 -1.15
C GLY A 29 -12.59 27.11 -1.00
N ASN A 30 -13.42 26.20 -1.52
CA ASN A 30 -13.22 24.75 -1.48
C ASN A 30 -12.81 24.16 -2.84
N LEU A 31 -12.57 25.02 -3.84
CA LEU A 31 -12.17 24.63 -5.19
C LEU A 31 -10.69 24.93 -5.41
N ILE A 32 -10.01 24.05 -6.14
CA ILE A 32 -8.64 24.24 -6.63
C ILE A 32 -8.54 23.74 -8.07
N ILE A 33 -7.89 24.54 -8.92
CA ILE A 33 -7.60 24.18 -10.31
C ILE A 33 -6.08 24.12 -10.47
N GLY A 34 -5.58 22.97 -10.91
CA GLY A 34 -4.17 22.73 -11.17
C GLY A 34 -3.95 22.03 -12.50
N TYR A 35 -2.69 21.96 -12.94
CA TYR A 35 -2.36 21.29 -14.20
C TYR A 35 -1.14 20.38 -14.09
N LYS A 36 -1.13 19.38 -14.97
CA LYS A 36 0.02 18.53 -15.27
C LYS A 36 0.29 18.58 -16.77
N TYR A 37 1.54 18.82 -17.12
CA TYR A 37 2.01 18.72 -18.49
C TYR A 37 2.62 17.34 -18.70
N THR A 38 2.14 16.61 -19.70
CA THR A 38 2.73 15.32 -20.07
C THR A 38 3.70 15.50 -21.23
N SER A 39 4.71 14.65 -21.30
CA SER A 39 5.67 14.61 -22.41
C SER A 39 5.97 13.17 -22.77
N LEU A 40 6.27 12.91 -24.05
CA LEU A 40 6.75 11.59 -24.49
C LEU A 40 8.05 11.18 -23.76
N LYS A 41 8.77 12.14 -23.18
CA LYS A 41 9.96 11.90 -22.36
C LYS A 41 9.63 11.32 -20.98
N ASP A 42 8.39 11.42 -20.52
CA ASP A 42 8.01 10.89 -19.22
C ASP A 42 8.16 9.36 -19.19
N SER A 43 8.79 8.84 -18.13
CA SER A 43 9.24 7.45 -18.07
C SER A 43 8.11 6.43 -18.17
N TYR A 44 6.91 6.76 -17.69
CA TYR A 44 5.76 5.85 -17.68
C TYR A 44 5.22 5.56 -19.09
N PHE A 45 5.36 6.47 -20.07
CA PHE A 45 4.93 6.21 -21.44
C PHE A 45 5.78 5.16 -22.16
N LYS A 46 7.03 4.93 -21.71
CA LYS A 46 7.90 3.89 -22.28
C LYS A 46 7.36 2.48 -22.06
N GLY A 47 6.62 2.27 -20.98
CA GLY A 47 6.10 0.97 -20.57
C GLY A 47 4.58 0.85 -20.59
N HIS A 48 3.85 1.95 -20.83
CA HIS A 48 2.39 1.99 -20.76
C HIS A 48 1.81 2.77 -21.93
N PHE A 49 1.55 2.14 -23.08
CA PHE A 49 2.01 0.81 -23.48
C PHE A 49 3.05 0.92 -24.58
N VAL A 50 3.86 -0.13 -24.77
CA VAL A 50 4.76 -0.21 -25.93
C VAL A 50 3.91 -0.07 -27.20
N ASP A 51 4.34 0.77 -28.14
CA ASP A 51 3.66 1.14 -29.40
C ASP A 51 2.29 1.85 -29.27
N PHE A 52 1.80 2.04 -28.04
CA PHE A 52 0.57 2.78 -27.76
C PHE A 52 0.67 3.53 -26.43
N PRO A 53 1.45 4.64 -26.36
CA PRO A 53 1.74 5.33 -25.11
C PRO A 53 0.50 6.07 -24.60
N ILE A 54 0.03 5.69 -23.41
CA ILE A 54 -1.08 6.35 -22.71
C ILE A 54 -0.74 6.53 -21.23
N MET A 55 -1.19 7.61 -20.62
CA MET A 55 -0.94 7.84 -19.19
C MET A 55 -1.71 6.79 -18.35
N PRO A 56 -1.07 6.07 -17.42
CA PRO A 56 -1.77 5.20 -16.49
C PRO A 56 -2.83 5.98 -15.69
N GLY A 57 -4.08 5.48 -15.68
CA GLY A 57 -5.19 6.16 -15.00
C GLY A 57 -4.93 6.41 -13.50
N VAL A 58 -4.20 5.51 -12.83
CA VAL A 58 -3.80 5.69 -11.43
C VAL A 58 -2.93 6.94 -11.20
N LEU A 59 -2.13 7.35 -12.18
CA LEU A 59 -1.32 8.57 -12.08
C LEU A 59 -2.17 9.83 -12.28
N VAL A 60 -3.27 9.73 -13.03
CA VAL A 60 -4.26 10.82 -13.13
C VAL A 60 -4.95 11.03 -11.78
N ILE A 61 -5.34 9.95 -11.10
CA ILE A 61 -5.88 10.02 -9.73
C ILE A 61 -4.84 10.60 -8.77
N GLU A 62 -3.58 10.20 -8.88
CA GLU A 62 -2.51 10.75 -8.03
C GLU A 62 -2.33 12.26 -8.26
N GLY A 63 -2.36 12.76 -9.50
CA GLY A 63 -2.32 14.20 -9.79
C GLY A 63 -3.50 14.96 -9.18
N ILE A 64 -4.71 14.41 -9.26
CA ILE A 64 -5.90 14.93 -8.57
C ILE A 64 -5.69 14.93 -7.04
N ALA A 65 -5.16 13.85 -6.47
CA ALA A 65 -4.95 13.71 -5.04
C ALA A 65 -3.87 14.66 -4.50
N GLN A 66 -2.79 14.90 -5.26
CA GLN A 66 -1.77 15.89 -4.93
C GLN A 66 -2.35 17.32 -4.99
N THR A 67 -3.18 17.62 -6.00
CA THR A 67 -3.92 18.88 -6.10
C THR A 67 -4.83 19.08 -4.88
N ALA A 68 -5.59 18.06 -4.48
CA ALA A 68 -6.39 18.08 -3.26
C ALA A 68 -5.55 18.31 -1.99
N THR A 69 -4.38 17.70 -1.93
CA THR A 69 -3.44 17.80 -0.81
C THR A 69 -2.91 19.24 -0.67
N ILE A 70 -2.67 19.95 -1.77
CA ILE A 70 -2.28 21.38 -1.75
C ILE A 70 -3.39 22.21 -1.11
N LEU A 71 -4.65 22.05 -1.56
CA LEU A 71 -5.81 22.72 -0.99
C LEU A 71 -5.97 22.41 0.51
N LEU A 72 -5.90 21.13 0.89
CA LEU A 72 -6.08 20.71 2.27
C LEU A 72 -4.99 21.24 3.20
N ARG A 73 -3.72 21.27 2.76
CA ARG A 73 -2.62 21.84 3.54
C ARG A 73 -2.80 23.34 3.77
N LYS A 74 -3.27 24.07 2.77
CA LYS A 74 -3.63 25.49 2.92
C LYS A 74 -4.78 25.68 3.92
N LYS A 75 -5.81 24.83 3.90
CA LYS A 75 -6.90 24.84 4.88
C LYS A 75 -6.43 24.53 6.31
N ILE A 76 -5.49 23.60 6.47
CA ILE A 76 -4.91 23.26 7.79
C ILE A 76 -4.02 24.40 8.32
N GLY A 77 -3.38 25.18 7.44
CA GLY A 77 -2.55 26.32 7.83
C GLY A 77 -1.20 25.91 8.42
N LYS A 78 -0.65 26.72 9.33
CA LYS A 78 0.77 26.65 9.78
C LYS A 78 1.24 25.27 10.25
N ILE A 79 0.34 24.46 10.83
CA ILE A 79 0.69 23.13 11.36
C ILE A 79 0.73 22.04 10.29
N HIS A 80 0.44 22.33 9.03
CA HIS A 80 0.34 21.32 7.97
C HIS A 80 1.62 20.48 7.81
N LYS A 81 2.81 21.07 8.08
CA LYS A 81 4.10 20.37 7.99
C LYS A 81 4.26 19.27 9.05
N GLN A 82 3.49 19.31 10.12
CA GLN A 82 3.48 18.31 11.20
C GLN A 82 2.53 17.13 10.91
N LYS A 83 1.78 17.19 9.80
CA LYS A 83 0.78 16.19 9.41
C LYS A 83 1.21 15.36 8.20
N HIS A 84 0.85 14.08 8.20
CA HIS A 84 0.75 13.26 7.01
C HIS A 84 -0.68 13.32 6.47
N LEU A 85 -0.80 13.46 5.16
CA LEU A 85 -2.06 13.37 4.43
C LEU A 85 -1.96 12.09 3.61
N LEU A 86 -2.80 11.10 3.93
CA LEU A 86 -2.75 9.78 3.32
C LEU A 86 -4.06 9.53 2.58
N ALA A 87 -3.98 8.97 1.37
CA ALA A 87 -5.14 8.40 0.72
C ALA A 87 -5.75 7.33 1.63
N HIS A 88 -7.01 7.52 2.02
CA HIS A 88 -7.72 6.63 2.93
C HIS A 88 -8.69 5.72 2.19
N GLN A 89 -9.40 6.28 1.21
CA GLN A 89 -10.40 5.56 0.42
C GLN A 89 -10.53 6.21 -0.95
N VAL A 90 -10.69 5.40 -1.99
CA VAL A 90 -11.25 5.81 -3.28
C VAL A 90 -12.63 5.15 -3.37
N ARG A 91 -13.69 5.96 -3.39
CA ARG A 91 -15.08 5.47 -3.42
C ARG A 91 -15.51 5.08 -4.82
N SER A 92 -15.15 5.91 -5.79
CA SER A 92 -15.44 5.68 -7.20
C SER A 92 -14.36 6.36 -8.04
N ALA A 93 -14.00 5.72 -9.14
CA ALA A 93 -13.15 6.29 -10.17
C ALA A 93 -13.68 5.87 -11.54
N PHE A 94 -13.87 6.84 -12.42
CA PHE A 94 -14.26 6.65 -13.80
C PHE A 94 -13.15 7.17 -14.71
N PHE A 95 -12.83 6.40 -15.75
CA PHE A 95 -11.87 6.77 -16.78
C PHE A 95 -12.60 6.73 -18.12
N TYR A 96 -12.89 7.89 -18.67
CA TYR A 96 -13.75 8.03 -19.85
C TYR A 96 -12.96 7.92 -21.15
N LYS A 97 -11.76 8.51 -21.19
CA LYS A 97 -10.90 8.58 -22.38
C LYS A 97 -9.42 8.57 -21.98
N PRO A 98 -8.54 8.02 -22.83
CA PRO A 98 -7.10 8.02 -22.58
C PRO A 98 -6.53 9.44 -22.63
N ILE A 99 -5.38 9.61 -21.99
CA ILE A 99 -4.52 10.79 -22.03
C ILE A 99 -3.22 10.39 -22.71
N PHE A 100 -2.79 11.19 -23.68
CA PHE A 100 -1.64 10.93 -24.54
C PHE A 100 -0.43 11.81 -24.17
N PRO A 101 0.77 11.46 -24.62
CA PRO A 101 1.93 12.31 -24.48
C PRO A 101 1.71 13.69 -25.13
N GLY A 102 2.04 14.76 -24.41
CA GLY A 102 1.86 16.15 -24.87
C GLY A 102 0.56 16.80 -24.41
N ASP A 103 -0.39 16.03 -23.86
CA ASP A 103 -1.61 16.57 -23.29
C ASP A 103 -1.32 17.49 -22.08
N LYS A 104 -2.03 18.62 -22.04
CA LYS A 104 -2.16 19.48 -20.85
C LYS A 104 -3.38 19.02 -20.06
N ILE A 105 -3.13 18.35 -18.93
CA ILE A 105 -4.19 17.85 -18.05
C ILE A 105 -4.57 18.96 -17.07
N ARG A 106 -5.85 19.31 -17.02
CA ARG A 106 -6.45 20.19 -16.03
C ARG A 106 -7.11 19.36 -14.93
N TYR A 107 -6.70 19.56 -13.69
CA TYR A 107 -7.34 18.99 -12.51
C TYR A 107 -8.26 20.02 -11.88
N GLU A 108 -9.53 19.66 -11.74
CA GLU A 108 -10.52 20.43 -10.99
C GLU A 108 -10.89 19.63 -9.75
N VAL A 109 -10.67 20.19 -8.56
CA VAL A 109 -10.87 19.47 -7.30
C VAL A 109 -11.68 20.29 -6.33
N GLU A 110 -12.69 19.64 -5.75
CA GLU A 110 -13.60 20.21 -4.75
C GLU A 110 -13.48 19.47 -3.42
N LEU A 111 -13.26 20.22 -2.33
CA LEU A 111 -13.41 19.74 -0.96
C LEU A 111 -14.90 19.71 -0.57
N LEU A 112 -15.45 18.50 -0.46
CA LEU A 112 -16.86 18.27 -0.11
C LEU A 112 -17.12 18.39 1.38
N GLY A 113 -16.11 18.10 2.21
CA GLY A 113 -16.24 18.19 3.66
C GLY A 113 -14.95 17.82 4.37
N PHE A 114 -14.65 18.53 5.47
CA PHE A 114 -13.50 18.29 6.31
C PHE A 114 -13.93 18.04 7.76
N TYR A 115 -14.04 16.78 8.13
CA TYR A 115 -14.63 16.35 9.40
C TYR A 115 -13.57 16.26 10.49
N ARG A 116 -13.80 16.99 11.58
CA ARG A 116 -12.97 17.01 12.79
C ARG A 116 -11.48 17.26 12.52
N TYR A 117 -11.14 17.93 11.42
CA TYR A 117 -9.78 18.12 10.93
C TYR A 117 -8.97 16.82 10.74
N LYS A 118 -9.66 15.67 10.58
CA LYS A 118 -9.06 14.34 10.45
C LYS A 118 -9.37 13.65 9.13
N ILE A 119 -10.57 13.85 8.58
CA ILE A 119 -11.03 13.16 7.36
C ILE A 119 -11.57 14.20 6.38
N ALA A 120 -10.99 14.26 5.18
CA ALA A 120 -11.39 15.17 4.13
C ALA A 120 -11.90 14.39 2.91
N ASN A 121 -13.11 14.69 2.47
CA ASN A 121 -13.73 14.07 1.29
C ASN A 121 -13.64 15.01 0.09
N PHE A 122 -13.27 14.46 -1.07
CA PHE A 122 -13.06 15.22 -2.29
C PHE A 122 -13.84 14.64 -3.47
N LYS A 123 -14.21 15.53 -4.39
CA LYS A 123 -14.46 15.23 -5.80
C LYS A 123 -13.29 15.76 -6.60
N GLY A 124 -12.79 14.99 -7.55
CA GLY A 124 -11.81 15.47 -8.50
C GLY A 124 -12.16 15.04 -9.91
N GLU A 125 -11.90 15.91 -10.86
CA GLU A 125 -12.12 15.71 -12.29
C GLU A 125 -10.84 16.07 -13.04
N ALA A 126 -10.54 15.33 -14.11
CA ALA A 126 -9.44 15.65 -15.02
C ALA A 126 -9.96 15.87 -16.43
N PHE A 127 -9.47 16.93 -17.07
CA PHE A 127 -9.82 17.33 -18.44
C PHE A 127 -8.56 17.50 -19.30
N VAL A 128 -8.71 17.30 -20.60
CA VAL A 128 -7.76 17.79 -21.63
C VAL A 128 -8.59 18.60 -22.62
N GLY A 129 -8.32 19.90 -22.70
CA GLY A 129 -9.27 20.84 -23.29
C GLY A 129 -10.61 20.78 -22.56
N ASP A 130 -11.69 20.61 -23.32
CA ASP A 130 -13.06 20.47 -22.80
C ASP A 130 -13.46 19.00 -22.56
N GLU A 131 -12.60 18.04 -22.92
CA GLU A 131 -12.90 16.63 -22.78
C GLU A 131 -12.63 16.12 -21.36
N LYS A 132 -13.68 15.67 -20.68
CA LYS A 132 -13.54 14.97 -19.41
C LYS A 132 -12.87 13.61 -19.61
N LYS A 133 -11.71 13.42 -18.98
CA LYS A 133 -10.92 12.18 -19.04
C LYS A 133 -11.14 11.29 -17.83
N CYS A 134 -11.26 11.87 -16.63
CA CYS A 134 -11.44 11.12 -15.38
C CYS A 134 -12.34 11.86 -14.38
N GLU A 135 -13.06 11.10 -13.55
CA GLU A 135 -13.71 11.59 -12.33
C GLU A 135 -13.42 10.63 -11.17
N VAL A 136 -13.13 11.17 -9.99
CA VAL A 136 -12.86 10.39 -8.78
C VAL A 136 -13.50 11.00 -7.54
N ARG A 137 -14.05 10.15 -6.67
CA ARG A 137 -14.47 10.50 -5.31
C ARG A 137 -13.57 9.78 -4.33
N PHE A 138 -12.90 10.51 -3.44
CA PHE A 138 -11.91 9.93 -2.55
C PHE A 138 -11.81 10.68 -1.23
N THR A 139 -11.07 10.08 -0.31
CA THR A 139 -10.93 10.54 1.07
C THR A 139 -9.46 10.58 1.44
N ILE A 140 -9.04 11.70 2.04
CA ILE A 140 -7.73 11.87 2.64
C ILE A 140 -7.87 11.84 4.17
N ALA A 141 -7.05 11.02 4.82
CA ALA A 141 -6.87 11.03 6.26
C ALA A 141 -5.69 11.93 6.65
N VAL A 142 -5.89 12.78 7.66
CA VAL A 142 -4.89 13.66 8.25
C VAL A 142 -4.41 13.02 9.56
N ILE A 143 -3.13 12.69 9.62
CA ILE A 143 -2.51 11.97 10.74
C ILE A 143 -1.33 12.79 11.26
N GLU A 144 -1.11 12.79 12.58
CA GLU A 144 0.09 13.38 13.16
C GLU A 144 1.35 12.60 12.76
N LYS A 145 2.41 13.29 12.32
CA LYS A 145 3.67 12.63 11.96
C LYS A 145 4.27 11.80 13.09
N LYS A 146 4.19 12.33 14.31
CA LYS A 146 4.71 11.66 15.52
C LYS A 146 3.99 10.33 15.77
N GLU A 147 2.66 10.38 15.82
CA GLU A 147 1.79 9.20 16.01
C GLU A 147 2.01 8.15 14.91
N PHE A 148 2.11 8.58 13.65
CA PHE A 148 2.34 7.68 12.53
C PHE A 148 3.68 6.96 12.64
N LYS A 149 4.75 7.68 12.97
CA LYS A 149 6.09 7.11 13.12
C LYS A 149 6.14 6.08 14.24
N GLU A 150 5.58 6.38 15.40
CA GLU A 150 5.51 5.47 16.55
C GLU A 150 4.80 4.16 16.19
N LYS A 151 3.61 4.23 15.59
CA LYS A 151 2.80 3.07 15.21
C LYS A 151 3.51 2.09 14.26
N TYR A 152 4.24 2.60 13.27
CA TYR A 152 4.86 1.75 12.23
C TYR A 152 6.33 1.40 12.53
N GLN A 153 7.03 2.16 13.38
CA GLN A 153 8.36 1.79 13.84
C GLN A 153 8.31 0.71 14.94
N GLN A 154 7.33 0.75 15.85
CA GLN A 154 7.13 -0.30 16.86
C GLN A 154 6.86 -1.67 16.20
N LYS A 155 6.01 -1.72 15.17
CA LYS A 155 5.74 -2.95 14.40
C LYS A 155 6.98 -3.56 13.72
N LYS A 156 8.00 -2.76 13.42
CA LYS A 156 9.24 -3.24 12.79
C LYS A 156 10.22 -3.83 13.82
N GLN A 157 10.14 -3.40 15.09
CA GLN A 157 10.92 -3.94 16.20
C GLN A 157 10.28 -5.17 16.85
N GLU A 158 8.95 -5.35 16.76
CA GLU A 158 8.23 -6.49 17.34
C GLU A 158 8.26 -7.80 16.53
N LYS A 159 8.92 -7.86 15.37
CA LYS A 159 9.21 -9.14 14.69
C LYS A 159 10.56 -9.71 15.16
N SER A 160 10.74 -9.88 16.48
CA SER A 160 11.72 -10.86 16.96
C SER A 160 11.18 -12.26 16.70
N LEU A 161 12.05 -13.20 16.32
CA LEU A 161 11.69 -14.63 16.32
C LEU A 161 11.04 -14.97 17.68
N PRO A 162 9.94 -15.74 17.72
CA PRO A 162 9.30 -16.08 18.98
C PRO A 162 10.34 -16.68 19.93
N GLN A 163 10.51 -16.05 21.10
CA GLN A 163 11.40 -16.56 22.13
C GLN A 163 10.77 -17.81 22.72
N THR A 164 11.37 -18.95 22.43
CA THR A 164 10.90 -20.23 22.94
C THR A 164 11.62 -20.61 24.23
N LYS A 165 10.89 -21.26 25.15
CA LYS A 165 11.49 -21.89 26.35
C LYS A 165 12.03 -23.29 26.07
N LEU A 166 11.82 -23.81 24.86
CA LEU A 166 12.21 -25.17 24.49
C LEU A 166 13.66 -25.19 23.98
N PRO A 167 14.41 -26.27 24.25
CA PRO A 167 15.76 -26.41 23.73
C PRO A 167 15.73 -26.47 22.19
N PRO A 168 16.75 -25.93 21.50
CA PRO A 168 16.82 -25.99 20.05
C PRO A 168 16.99 -27.45 19.58
N LEU A 169 16.30 -27.80 18.49
CA LEU A 169 16.51 -29.11 17.86
C LEU A 169 17.92 -29.17 17.28
N ARG A 170 18.69 -30.18 17.67
CA ARG A 170 20.03 -30.44 17.15
C ARG A 170 20.00 -31.62 16.17
N ILE A 171 20.46 -31.39 14.94
CA ILE A 171 20.66 -32.44 13.94
C ILE A 171 22.14 -32.41 13.55
N GLY A 172 22.90 -33.41 14.01
CA GLY A 172 24.36 -33.42 13.88
C GLY A 172 25.02 -32.22 14.59
N GLY A 173 25.75 -31.38 13.84
CA GLY A 173 26.38 -30.15 14.33
C GLY A 173 25.52 -28.88 14.21
N LEU A 174 24.31 -28.99 13.64
CA LEU A 174 23.44 -27.84 13.36
C LEU A 174 22.34 -27.72 14.42
N PHE A 175 21.98 -26.47 14.74
CA PHE A 175 20.92 -26.13 15.69
C PHE A 175 19.81 -25.34 14.99
N ALA A 176 18.57 -25.77 15.13
CA ALA A 176 17.41 -25.03 14.63
C ALA A 176 17.19 -23.77 15.47
N LYS A 177 16.97 -22.62 14.80
CA LYS A 177 16.65 -21.34 15.48
C LYS A 177 15.27 -21.31 16.13
N ILE A 178 14.38 -22.22 15.72
CA ILE A 178 13.03 -22.41 16.26
C ILE A 178 12.86 -23.92 16.53
N PRO A 179 12.36 -24.34 17.70
CA PRO A 179 12.11 -25.75 17.98
C PRO A 179 11.02 -26.28 17.04
N ILE A 180 11.29 -27.44 16.46
CA ILE A 180 10.33 -28.19 15.67
C ILE A 180 9.81 -29.31 16.56
N ILE A 181 8.51 -29.33 16.85
CA ILE A 181 7.85 -30.40 17.60
C ILE A 181 7.13 -31.30 16.62
N GLN A 182 7.53 -32.57 16.55
CA GLN A 182 6.84 -33.59 15.76
C GLN A 182 5.82 -34.33 16.63
N GLY A 183 4.54 -34.22 16.30
CA GLY A 183 3.48 -35.02 16.93
C GLY A 183 3.31 -36.35 16.20
N GLY A 184 3.42 -37.46 16.91
CA GLY A 184 3.09 -38.79 16.39
C GLY A 184 1.65 -39.20 16.74
N MET A 185 0.94 -39.87 15.83
CA MET A 185 -0.44 -40.37 16.05
C MET A 185 -0.60 -41.29 17.28
N ALA A 186 0.48 -41.90 17.78
CA ALA A 186 0.44 -42.78 18.96
C ALA A 186 0.18 -42.01 20.28
N ILE A 187 0.46 -40.71 20.30
CA ILE A 187 0.18 -39.85 21.45
C ILE A 187 -1.22 -39.28 21.18
N ARG A 188 -2.26 -39.76 21.89
CA ARG A 188 -3.67 -39.33 21.77
C ARG A 188 -3.88 -37.84 22.13
N VAL A 189 -3.24 -36.93 21.41
CA VAL A 189 -3.36 -35.48 21.58
C VAL A 189 -4.20 -34.96 20.44
N SER A 190 -5.26 -34.20 20.74
CA SER A 190 -6.06 -33.60 19.69
C SER A 190 -5.20 -32.64 18.86
N LEU A 191 -5.34 -32.73 17.53
CA LEU A 191 -4.55 -31.96 16.55
C LEU A 191 -4.61 -30.45 16.80
N HIS A 192 -5.80 -29.96 17.16
CA HIS A 192 -6.05 -28.55 17.46
C HIS A 192 -5.33 -28.09 18.74
N ASN A 193 -5.33 -28.94 19.78
CA ASN A 193 -4.68 -28.61 21.05
C ASN A 193 -3.16 -28.66 20.91
N LEU A 194 -2.60 -29.58 20.13
CA LEU A 194 -1.17 -29.66 19.90
C LEU A 194 -0.66 -28.43 19.14
N ALA A 195 -1.30 -28.06 18.01
CA ALA A 195 -0.92 -26.89 17.24
C ALA A 195 -0.99 -25.60 18.08
N GLY A 196 -2.08 -25.42 18.83
CA GLY A 196 -2.25 -24.26 19.71
C GLY A 196 -1.23 -24.21 20.85
N ASN A 197 -0.90 -25.36 21.46
CA ASN A 197 0.08 -25.41 22.55
C ASN A 197 1.52 -25.22 22.05
N VAL A 198 1.86 -25.75 20.87
CA VAL A 198 3.18 -25.57 20.25
C VAL A 198 3.41 -24.12 19.83
N ALA A 199 2.40 -23.47 19.23
CA ALA A 199 2.45 -22.05 18.91
C ALA A 199 2.61 -21.17 20.17
N LYS A 200 1.90 -21.49 21.26
CA LYS A 200 2.04 -20.80 22.57
C LYS A 200 3.45 -20.91 23.16
N GLN A 201 4.23 -21.94 22.80
CA GLN A 201 5.62 -22.10 23.23
C GLN A 201 6.64 -21.51 22.25
N GLY A 202 6.19 -20.84 21.19
CA GLY A 202 7.06 -20.24 20.18
C GLY A 202 7.76 -21.24 19.27
N ALA A 203 7.18 -22.44 19.10
CA ALA A 203 7.71 -23.52 18.28
C ALA A 203 6.83 -23.77 17.04
N VAL A 204 7.35 -24.51 16.06
CA VAL A 204 6.60 -24.95 14.87
C VAL A 204 6.27 -26.43 15.02
N GLY A 205 4.99 -26.77 14.86
CA GLY A 205 4.53 -28.16 14.86
C GLY A 205 4.59 -28.74 13.46
N ILE A 206 5.21 -29.91 13.29
CA ILE A 206 5.11 -30.69 12.04
C ILE A 206 4.34 -31.96 12.35
N ILE A 207 3.32 -32.25 11.54
CA ILE A 207 2.53 -33.48 11.66
C ILE A 207 3.11 -34.47 10.66
N ALA A 208 3.65 -35.58 11.17
CA ALA A 208 4.00 -36.71 10.33
C ALA A 208 2.75 -37.58 10.15
N VAL A 209 2.28 -37.72 8.90
CA VAL A 209 1.22 -38.66 8.58
C VAL A 209 1.85 -40.05 8.49
N SER A 210 1.39 -41.00 9.30
CA SER A 210 1.81 -42.40 9.16
C SER A 210 1.23 -42.98 7.87
N GLY A 211 2.08 -43.56 7.03
CA GLY A 211 1.69 -44.17 5.75
C GLY A 211 2.78 -44.16 4.66
N MET A 212 3.92 -43.49 4.87
CA MET A 212 5.03 -43.51 3.92
C MET A 212 5.94 -44.71 4.16
N ASN A 213 5.98 -45.62 3.20
CA ASN A 213 6.86 -46.78 3.25
C ASN A 213 8.25 -46.48 2.67
N ASN A 214 8.43 -45.34 1.96
CA ASN A 214 9.68 -44.95 1.33
C ASN A 214 10.09 -43.51 1.68
N PRO A 215 11.27 -43.28 2.30
CA PRO A 215 11.79 -41.95 2.64
C PRO A 215 11.96 -40.98 1.46
N ASN A 216 11.98 -41.49 0.22
CA ASN A 216 12.13 -40.65 -0.98
C ASN A 216 10.82 -40.00 -1.47
N GLU A 217 9.65 -40.43 -0.97
CA GLU A 217 8.35 -39.82 -1.32
C GLU A 217 8.28 -38.34 -0.92
N VAL A 218 9.01 -37.94 0.13
CA VAL A 218 9.09 -36.54 0.62
C VAL A 218 9.76 -35.59 -0.39
N LYS A 219 10.48 -36.15 -1.38
CA LYS A 219 11.15 -35.37 -2.44
C LYS A 219 10.31 -35.25 -3.71
N SER A 220 9.13 -35.87 -3.77
CA SER A 220 8.27 -35.77 -4.95
C SER A 220 7.74 -34.34 -5.09
N PRO A 221 7.66 -33.80 -6.32
CA PRO A 221 7.07 -32.49 -6.56
C PRO A 221 5.62 -32.39 -6.06
N GLU A 222 4.85 -33.48 -6.11
CA GLU A 222 3.47 -33.48 -5.61
C GLU A 222 3.40 -33.32 -4.09
N PHE A 223 4.32 -33.94 -3.34
CA PHE A 223 4.36 -33.82 -1.89
C PHE A 223 4.76 -32.42 -1.42
N LEU A 224 5.74 -31.80 -2.11
CA LEU A 224 6.13 -30.41 -1.88
C LEU A 224 5.00 -29.43 -2.19
N LEU A 225 4.23 -29.69 -3.25
CA LEU A 225 3.04 -28.90 -3.61
C LEU A 225 1.94 -29.01 -2.56
N LEU A 226 1.70 -30.22 -2.03
CA LEU A 226 0.72 -30.45 -0.95
C LEU A 226 1.12 -29.72 0.34
N LEU A 227 2.42 -29.76 0.70
CA LEU A 227 2.96 -29.05 1.85
C LEU A 227 2.84 -27.52 1.69
N GLN A 228 3.06 -27.02 0.47
CA GLN A 228 2.94 -25.61 0.13
C GLN A 228 1.49 -25.13 0.16
N LEU A 229 0.53 -25.95 -0.31
CA LEU A 229 -0.90 -25.69 -0.20
C LEU A 229 -1.36 -25.69 1.27
N LEU A 230 -0.93 -26.65 2.09
CA LEU A 230 -1.29 -26.72 3.51
C LEU A 230 -0.75 -25.52 4.31
N LEU A 231 0.48 -25.07 4.03
CA LEU A 231 1.05 -23.87 4.62
C LEU A 231 0.34 -22.59 4.15
N GLN A 232 -0.13 -22.54 2.91
CA GLN A 232 -0.96 -21.43 2.42
C GLN A 232 -2.33 -21.37 3.08
N TYR A 233 -2.97 -22.51 3.36
CA TYR A 233 -4.29 -22.56 4.01
C TYR A 233 -4.23 -22.32 5.53
N GLN A 234 -3.13 -22.63 6.22
CA GLN A 234 -2.96 -22.29 7.65
C GLN A 234 -2.65 -20.82 7.92
N LEU A 235 -2.34 -20.02 6.90
CA LEU A 235 -2.16 -18.58 7.02
C LEU A 235 -3.49 -17.79 6.94
N PHE A 236 -4.63 -18.49 6.80
CA PHE A 236 -5.96 -17.88 6.64
C PHE A 236 -6.94 -18.15 7.80
N PHE A 237 -6.47 -18.64 8.96
CA PHE A 237 -7.25 -18.66 10.21
C PHE A 237 -6.45 -18.08 11.37
#